data_AF-A0A9E7HWI0-F1
#
_entry.id   AF-A0A9E7HWI0-F1
#
_cell.length_a   1.000
_cell.length_b   1.000
_cell.length_c   1.000
_cell.angle_alpha   90.00
_cell.angle_beta   90.00
_cell.angle_gamma   90.00
#
_symmetry.space_group_name_H-M   'P 1'
#
loop_
_entity.id
_entity.type
_entity.pdbx_description
1 polymer ?
#
loop_
_entity_poly.entity_id
_entity_poly.type
_entity_poly.pdbx_seq_one_letter_code
_entity_poly.pdbx_strand_id
1 'polypeptide(L)'
;MPPTAFACCASSPPGGRLRAVKTLVRSTVKIPPPSHLPHPIESLRRGNWVKLICGASFEDAADVRNLSLVYTLAGVDCIDCAADEPVVNAVNEGIDAAMSISMVNRPWVMISVNDDKEDLHFRKAEFDPEDCPSDCPRPCEKVCPATAILLQRVFEEGELVQNTEWGKLQGGVITERCYGCGRCFPICPYDKIRAITYVRDPSTTTKLLQRSDVDAIEIHTSGRCTDSFSELWNSLGDSLKNVKLVAVKRGNLSKPMTPEIWQVNYT
;
A
#
# COMPACT_ATOMS: atom_id res chain seq x y z
N MET A 1 2.21 -43.59 1.63
CA MET A 1 3.32 -42.70 2.03
C MET A 1 2.82 -41.26 1.94
N PRO A 2 2.93 -40.45 3.00
CA PRO A 2 2.46 -39.06 2.97
C PRO A 2 3.47 -38.16 2.24
N PRO A 3 3.06 -37.01 1.70
CA PRO A 3 4.00 -36.02 1.19
C PRO A 3 4.71 -35.34 2.36
N THR A 4 6.03 -35.34 2.29
CA THR A 4 6.96 -34.64 3.17
C THR A 4 6.64 -33.15 3.24
N ALA A 5 6.36 -32.68 4.45
CA ALA A 5 6.34 -31.27 4.81
C ALA A 5 7.77 -30.69 4.71
N PHE A 6 7.97 -29.66 3.89
CA PHE A 6 9.17 -28.84 3.95
C PHE A 6 9.01 -27.83 5.09
N ALA A 7 9.52 -28.19 6.26
CA ALA A 7 9.88 -27.22 7.29
C ALA A 7 11.18 -26.54 6.84
N CYS A 8 11.12 -25.24 6.54
CA CYS A 8 12.31 -24.45 6.22
C CYS A 8 12.62 -23.52 7.39
N CYS A 9 13.11 -24.08 8.49
CA CYS A 9 13.96 -23.34 9.43
C CYS A 9 15.40 -23.44 8.92
N ALA A 10 15.86 -22.43 8.20
CA ALA A 10 17.29 -22.23 7.94
C ALA A 10 17.57 -20.74 7.74
N SER A 11 18.13 -20.13 8.79
CA SER A 11 18.83 -18.85 8.77
C SER A 11 20.02 -18.93 7.81
N SER A 12 19.75 -18.69 6.52
CA SER A 12 20.80 -18.48 5.53
C SER A 12 21.41 -17.08 5.73
N PRO A 13 22.72 -16.88 5.50
CA PRO A 13 23.31 -15.55 5.47
C PRO A 13 22.53 -14.69 4.46
N PRO A 14 22.29 -13.39 4.71
CA PRO A 14 21.45 -12.54 3.87
C PRO A 14 21.83 -12.58 2.38
N GLY A 15 23.11 -12.85 2.05
CA GLY A 15 23.60 -12.98 0.67
C GLY A 15 23.31 -14.31 -0.06
N GLY A 16 23.01 -15.41 0.65
CA GLY A 16 22.83 -16.74 0.03
C GLY A 16 21.49 -16.88 -0.70
N ARG A 17 20.42 -16.44 -0.05
CA ARG A 17 19.05 -16.51 -0.59
C ARG A 17 18.89 -15.59 -1.82
N LEU A 18 19.49 -14.41 -1.79
CA LEU A 18 19.44 -13.45 -2.91
C LEU A 18 20.15 -14.00 -4.17
N ARG A 19 21.28 -14.70 -4.03
CA ARG A 19 21.97 -15.33 -5.19
C ARG A 19 21.14 -16.45 -5.81
N ALA A 20 20.50 -17.28 -4.99
CA ALA A 20 19.61 -18.33 -5.48
C ALA A 20 18.42 -17.74 -6.26
N VAL A 21 17.78 -16.69 -5.71
CA VAL A 21 16.69 -15.97 -6.40
C VAL A 21 17.17 -15.35 -7.71
N LYS A 22 18.34 -14.68 -7.71
CA LYS A 22 18.94 -14.10 -8.93
C LYS A 22 19.14 -15.15 -10.03
N THR A 23 19.67 -16.32 -9.64
CA THR A 23 19.91 -17.44 -10.56
C THR A 23 18.60 -17.97 -11.12
N LEU A 24 17.61 -18.21 -10.26
CA LEU A 24 16.29 -18.68 -10.66
C LEU A 24 15.63 -17.71 -11.64
N VAL A 25 15.50 -16.43 -11.28
CA VAL A 25 14.84 -15.40 -12.11
C VAL A 25 15.50 -15.31 -13.49
N ARG A 26 16.83 -15.28 -13.56
CA ARG A 26 17.57 -15.24 -14.84
C ARG A 26 17.37 -16.50 -15.69
N SER A 27 17.11 -17.65 -15.06
CA SER A 27 16.92 -18.93 -15.76
C SER A 27 15.47 -19.20 -16.19
N THR A 28 14.47 -18.59 -15.52
CA THR A 28 13.04 -18.86 -15.76
C THR A 28 12.31 -17.72 -16.45
N VAL A 29 12.67 -16.47 -16.16
CA VAL A 29 12.03 -15.31 -16.77
C VAL A 29 12.90 -14.88 -17.94
N LYS A 30 12.36 -14.96 -19.17
CA LYS A 30 12.92 -14.26 -20.32
C LYS A 30 12.67 -12.76 -20.11
N ILE A 31 13.44 -12.15 -19.21
CA ILE A 31 13.44 -10.70 -19.06
C ILE A 31 14.00 -10.18 -20.38
N PRO A 32 13.26 -9.34 -21.12
CA PRO A 32 13.75 -8.75 -22.36
C PRO A 32 15.14 -8.15 -22.10
N PRO A 33 16.10 -8.29 -23.03
CA PRO A 33 17.37 -7.58 -22.91
C PRO A 33 17.09 -6.08 -22.72
N PRO A 34 18.00 -5.34 -22.06
CA PRO A 34 17.85 -3.90 -21.84
C PRO A 34 17.94 -3.17 -23.19
N SER A 35 16.82 -3.16 -23.90
CA SER A 35 16.62 -2.48 -25.16
C SER A 35 15.32 -1.71 -25.04
N HIS A 36 15.45 -0.39 -24.90
CA HIS A 36 14.38 0.59 -25.18
C HIS A 36 13.07 0.46 -24.38
N LEU A 37 13.09 -0.03 -23.14
CA LEU A 37 11.95 0.27 -22.26
C LEU A 37 11.89 1.80 -22.14
N PRO A 38 10.77 2.44 -22.49
CA PRO A 38 10.65 3.89 -22.35
C PRO A 38 10.96 4.24 -20.89
N HIS A 39 11.71 5.32 -20.66
CA HIS A 39 11.68 5.96 -19.35
C HIS A 39 10.21 6.24 -19.00
N PRO A 40 9.75 6.24 -17.74
CA PRO A 40 8.33 6.40 -17.43
C PRO A 40 7.63 7.51 -18.23
N ILE A 41 8.28 8.67 -18.41
CA ILE A 41 7.78 9.78 -19.27
C ILE A 41 7.50 9.38 -20.73
N GLU A 42 8.34 8.51 -21.29
CA GLU A 42 8.20 7.71 -22.50
C GLU A 42 6.80 7.12 -22.65
N SER A 43 6.49 6.25 -21.68
CA SER A 43 5.24 5.51 -21.57
C SER A 43 4.05 6.44 -21.38
N LEU A 44 4.22 7.55 -20.63
CA LEU A 44 3.17 8.55 -20.41
C LEU A 44 2.74 9.20 -21.73
N ARG A 45 3.73 9.70 -22.47
CA ARG A 45 3.52 10.39 -23.75
C ARG A 45 2.89 9.48 -24.79
N ARG A 46 3.19 8.17 -24.74
CA ARG A 46 2.64 7.15 -25.65
C ARG A 46 1.30 6.58 -25.19
N GLY A 47 0.83 6.89 -23.98
CA GLY A 47 -0.42 6.35 -23.42
C GLY A 47 -0.34 4.89 -22.96
N ASN A 48 0.86 4.36 -22.77
CA ASN A 48 1.09 2.96 -22.35
C ASN A 48 1.64 2.85 -20.92
N TRP A 49 1.42 3.89 -20.10
CA TRP A 49 1.90 3.95 -18.72
C TRP A 49 1.27 2.89 -17.83
N VAL A 50 2.10 2.15 -17.09
CA VAL A 50 1.66 1.16 -16.10
C VAL A 50 2.01 1.63 -14.69
N LYS A 51 0.97 1.83 -13.87
CA LYS A 51 1.06 2.20 -12.44
C LYS A 51 0.69 0.99 -11.57
N LEU A 52 1.60 0.54 -10.71
CA LEU A 52 1.24 -0.32 -9.58
C LEU A 52 0.61 0.56 -8.50
N ILE A 53 -0.59 0.21 -8.04
CA ILE A 53 -1.27 0.88 -6.93
C ILE A 53 -1.13 -0.02 -5.70
N CYS A 54 -0.17 0.27 -4.83
CA CYS A 54 -0.06 -0.42 -3.54
C CYS A 54 -1.14 0.06 -2.56
N GLY A 55 -1.76 1.23 -2.82
CA GLY A 55 -2.91 1.75 -2.09
C GLY A 55 -2.54 2.87 -1.13
N ALA A 56 -3.30 3.97 -1.15
CA ALA A 56 -3.03 5.14 -0.32
C ALA A 56 -3.14 4.86 1.19
N SER A 57 -3.91 3.83 1.59
CA SER A 57 -4.07 3.37 2.98
C SER A 57 -3.35 2.07 3.32
N PHE A 58 -2.66 1.42 2.36
CA PHE A 58 -1.91 0.20 2.66
C PHE A 58 -0.47 0.56 3.04
N GLU A 59 -0.07 0.15 4.24
CA GLU A 59 1.17 0.60 4.89
C GLU A 59 1.99 -0.59 5.44
N ASP A 60 1.65 -1.84 5.09
CA ASP A 60 2.49 -3.00 5.41
C ASP A 60 3.79 -2.93 4.61
N ALA A 61 4.85 -2.44 5.25
CA ALA A 61 6.15 -2.22 4.63
C ALA A 61 6.74 -3.50 4.02
N ALA A 62 6.54 -4.67 4.63
CA ALA A 62 7.11 -5.92 4.11
C ALA A 62 6.44 -6.33 2.80
N ASP A 63 5.10 -6.25 2.74
CA ASP A 63 4.35 -6.55 1.54
C ASP A 63 4.60 -5.51 0.44
N VAL A 64 4.61 -4.22 0.78
CA VAL A 64 4.92 -3.12 -0.15
C VAL A 64 6.30 -3.30 -0.77
N ARG A 65 7.32 -3.63 0.02
CA ARG A 65 8.68 -3.89 -0.46
C ARG A 65 8.73 -5.05 -1.45
N ASN A 66 8.03 -6.14 -1.14
CA ASN A 66 8.00 -7.33 -2.00
C ASN A 66 7.22 -7.09 -3.30
N LEU A 67 6.09 -6.39 -3.24
CA LEU A 67 5.34 -5.95 -4.42
C LEU A 67 6.20 -5.05 -5.29
N SER A 68 6.87 -4.07 -4.69
CA SER A 68 7.73 -3.12 -5.40
C SER A 68 8.86 -3.83 -6.14
N LEU A 69 9.48 -4.85 -5.52
CA LEU A 69 10.47 -5.68 -6.18
C LEU A 69 9.89 -6.41 -7.41
N VAL A 70 8.78 -7.13 -7.23
CA VAL A 70 8.21 -7.97 -8.30
C VAL A 70 7.74 -7.12 -9.47
N TYR A 71 7.06 -6.01 -9.21
CA TYR A 71 6.54 -5.15 -10.27
C TYR A 71 7.62 -4.29 -10.94
N THR A 72 8.69 -3.92 -10.22
CA THR A 72 9.87 -3.33 -10.86
C THR A 72 10.50 -4.31 -11.86
N LEU A 73 10.62 -5.59 -11.49
CA LEU A 73 11.09 -6.63 -12.42
C LEU A 73 10.14 -6.84 -13.61
N ALA A 74 8.84 -6.60 -13.42
CA ALA A 74 7.84 -6.64 -14.49
C ALA A 74 7.86 -5.41 -15.40
N GLY A 75 8.61 -4.35 -15.05
CA GLY A 75 8.76 -3.14 -15.86
C GLY A 75 7.61 -2.15 -15.73
N VAL A 76 7.00 -2.02 -14.55
CA VAL A 76 6.05 -0.91 -14.31
C VAL A 76 6.75 0.44 -14.43
N ASP A 77 6.01 1.47 -14.85
CA ASP A 77 6.53 2.83 -14.98
C ASP A 77 6.48 3.59 -13.65
N CYS A 78 5.57 3.20 -12.76
CA CYS A 78 5.34 3.88 -11.49
C CYS A 78 4.82 2.94 -10.41
N ILE A 79 5.27 3.15 -9.18
CA ILE A 79 4.76 2.50 -7.98
C ILE A 79 4.19 3.58 -7.08
N ASP A 80 2.91 3.45 -6.76
CA ASP A 80 2.17 4.36 -5.90
C ASP A 80 1.93 3.76 -4.53
N CYS A 81 2.19 4.55 -3.50
CA CYS A 81 2.11 4.13 -2.13
C CYS A 81 1.55 5.22 -1.21
N ALA A 82 1.28 4.85 0.04
CA ALA A 82 0.98 5.80 1.09
C ALA A 82 2.06 6.88 1.21
N ALA A 83 1.65 8.13 1.45
CA ALA A 83 2.54 9.21 1.87
C ALA A 83 2.97 9.00 3.34
N ASP A 84 3.79 7.99 3.56
CA ASP A 84 4.36 7.59 4.86
C ASP A 84 5.82 7.18 4.65
N GLU A 85 6.72 7.66 5.51
CA GLU A 85 8.17 7.48 5.34
C GLU A 85 8.61 6.00 5.34
N PRO A 86 8.24 5.18 6.34
CA PRO A 86 8.49 3.73 6.31
C PRO A 86 8.03 3.06 5.00
N VAL A 87 6.87 3.43 4.47
CA VAL A 87 6.34 2.86 3.22
C VAL A 87 7.15 3.31 2.00
N VAL A 88 7.52 4.58 1.91
CA VAL A 88 8.40 5.10 0.84
C VAL A 88 9.76 4.42 0.87
N ASN A 89 10.33 4.21 2.05
CA ASN A 89 11.58 3.46 2.22
C ASN A 89 11.45 2.01 1.72
N ALA A 90 10.34 1.34 2.06
CA ALA A 90 10.05 -0.02 1.62
C ALA A 90 9.92 -0.13 0.09
N VAL A 91 9.25 0.83 -0.56
CA VAL A 91 9.15 0.89 -2.04
C VAL A 91 10.55 0.98 -2.65
N ASN A 92 11.36 1.93 -2.18
CA ASN A 92 12.70 2.15 -2.68
C ASN A 92 13.62 0.93 -2.49
N GLU A 93 13.55 0.28 -1.32
CA GLU A 93 14.31 -0.96 -1.08
C GLU A 93 13.90 -2.08 -2.05
N GLY A 94 12.61 -2.20 -2.36
CA GLY A 94 12.10 -3.16 -3.33
C GLY A 94 12.62 -2.89 -4.75
N ILE A 95 12.60 -1.62 -5.17
CA ILE A 95 13.14 -1.18 -6.47
C ILE A 95 14.63 -1.50 -6.57
N ASP A 96 15.42 -1.10 -5.58
CA ASP A 96 16.88 -1.32 -5.59
C ASP A 96 17.22 -2.81 -5.60
N ALA A 97 16.47 -3.62 -4.86
CA ALA A 97 16.61 -5.06 -4.87
C ALA A 97 16.35 -5.65 -6.27
N ALA A 98 15.30 -5.19 -6.97
CA ALA A 98 14.99 -5.60 -8.34
C ALA A 98 16.08 -5.22 -9.33
N MET A 99 16.56 -3.97 -9.28
CA MET A 99 17.64 -3.48 -10.13
C MET A 99 18.96 -4.22 -9.88
N SER A 100 19.19 -4.73 -8.66
CA SER A 100 20.34 -5.59 -8.36
C SER A 100 20.24 -6.98 -9.00
N ILE A 101 19.03 -7.45 -9.33
CA ILE A 101 18.76 -8.78 -9.89
C ILE A 101 18.93 -8.75 -11.42
N SER A 102 18.32 -7.75 -12.06
CA SER A 102 18.28 -7.59 -13.52
C SER A 102 18.41 -6.12 -13.91
N MET A 103 18.88 -5.87 -15.14
CA MET A 103 18.90 -4.53 -15.71
C MET A 103 17.47 -4.18 -16.16
N VAL A 104 16.76 -3.42 -15.32
CA VAL A 104 15.40 -2.91 -15.54
C VAL A 104 15.38 -1.40 -15.34
N ASN A 105 14.40 -0.72 -15.93
CA ASN A 105 14.21 0.71 -15.67
C ASN A 105 13.69 0.92 -14.25
N ARG A 106 14.14 2.00 -13.62
CA ARG A 106 13.61 2.43 -12.33
C ARG A 106 12.21 3.04 -12.54
N PRO A 107 11.15 2.51 -11.90
CA PRO A 107 9.84 3.17 -11.89
C PRO A 107 9.90 4.47 -11.09
N TRP A 108 8.98 5.39 -11.35
CA TRP A 108 8.75 6.53 -10.48
C TRP A 108 8.09 6.10 -9.17
N VAL A 109 8.57 6.64 -8.05
CA VAL A 109 7.90 6.51 -6.76
C VAL A 109 6.86 7.64 -6.63
N MET A 110 5.59 7.26 -6.52
CA MET A 110 4.48 8.19 -6.35
C MET A 110 3.90 8.06 -4.94
N ILE A 111 3.70 9.18 -4.25
CA ILE A 111 2.97 9.19 -2.98
C ILE A 111 1.53 9.69 -3.19
N SER A 112 0.57 9.07 -2.51
CA SER A 112 -0.84 9.46 -2.57
C SER A 112 -1.28 10.23 -1.32
N VAL A 113 -1.97 11.35 -1.54
CA VAL A 113 -2.60 12.19 -0.50
C VAL A 113 -4.03 12.57 -0.88
N ASN A 114 -4.79 13.09 0.07
CA ASN A 114 -6.15 13.57 -0.10
C ASN A 114 -6.31 14.98 0.48
N ASP A 115 -7.25 15.75 -0.07
CA ASP A 115 -7.63 17.08 0.43
C ASP A 115 -8.81 17.07 1.41
N ASP A 116 -9.57 15.97 1.48
CA ASP A 116 -10.77 15.84 2.30
C ASP A 116 -10.93 14.45 2.94
N LYS A 117 -11.83 14.35 3.93
CA LYS A 117 -12.12 13.10 4.67
C LYS A 117 -13.13 12.18 3.99
N GLU A 118 -13.58 12.52 2.78
CA GLU A 118 -14.64 11.82 2.08
C GLU A 118 -14.10 10.73 1.15
N ASP A 119 -12.80 10.79 0.83
CA ASP A 119 -12.19 9.80 -0.02
C ASP A 119 -12.14 8.41 0.64
N LEU A 120 -12.83 7.47 0.00
CA LEU A 120 -12.89 6.07 0.42
C LEU A 120 -11.56 5.33 0.30
N HIS A 121 -10.57 5.89 -0.40
CA HIS A 121 -9.20 5.38 -0.42
C HIS A 121 -8.41 5.75 0.84
N PHE A 122 -8.88 6.71 1.64
CA PHE A 122 -8.25 7.20 2.89
C PHE A 122 -9.13 6.90 4.09
N ARG A 123 -9.45 5.61 4.23
CA ARG A 123 -10.22 5.08 5.35
C ARG A 123 -9.70 3.73 5.79
N LYS A 124 -9.91 3.41 7.06
CA LYS A 124 -9.63 2.08 7.62
C LYS A 124 -10.86 1.58 8.38
N ALA A 125 -10.91 0.27 8.57
CA ALA A 125 -11.87 -0.32 9.50
C ALA A 125 -11.40 -0.08 10.94
N GLU A 126 -12.34 0.12 11.86
CA GLU A 126 -12.08 0.28 13.28
C GLU A 126 -13.23 -0.35 14.09
N PHE A 127 -12.86 -1.05 15.16
CA PHE A 127 -13.79 -1.57 16.17
C PHE A 127 -13.02 -1.88 17.45
N ASP A 128 -13.73 -1.90 18.58
CA ASP A 128 -13.16 -2.37 19.85
C ASP A 128 -13.20 -3.91 19.89
N PRO A 129 -12.05 -4.61 20.02
CA PRO A 129 -12.04 -6.06 20.14
C PRO A 129 -12.84 -6.58 21.35
N GLU A 130 -12.98 -5.79 22.41
CA GLU A 130 -13.73 -6.14 23.63
C GLU A 130 -15.25 -6.12 23.39
N ASP A 131 -15.72 -5.32 22.42
CA ASP A 131 -17.12 -5.27 22.00
C ASP A 131 -17.54 -6.43 21.08
N CYS A 132 -16.58 -7.26 20.64
CA CYS A 132 -16.87 -8.40 19.79
C CYS A 132 -17.41 -9.58 20.63
N PRO A 133 -18.64 -10.07 20.38
CA PRO A 133 -19.18 -11.19 21.14
C PRO A 133 -18.29 -12.44 21.04
N SER A 134 -18.14 -13.15 22.16
CA SER A 134 -17.26 -14.33 22.23
C SER A 134 -17.71 -15.46 21.32
N ASP A 135 -19.02 -15.55 21.06
CA ASP A 135 -19.71 -16.50 20.17
C ASP A 135 -19.78 -16.03 18.70
N CYS A 136 -19.24 -14.85 18.39
CA CYS A 136 -19.24 -14.32 17.03
C CYS A 136 -18.50 -15.28 16.07
N PRO A 137 -19.08 -15.63 14.90
CA PRO A 137 -18.43 -16.49 13.90
C PRO A 137 -17.30 -15.78 13.12
N ARG A 138 -17.10 -14.48 13.36
CA ARG A 138 -16.07 -13.59 12.78
C ARG A 138 -15.93 -13.70 11.25
N PRO A 139 -17.02 -13.48 10.49
CA PRO A 139 -16.92 -13.47 9.03
C PRO A 139 -16.05 -12.32 8.51
N CYS A 140 -15.88 -11.25 9.31
CA CYS A 140 -15.01 -10.11 9.00
C CYS A 140 -13.52 -10.51 8.83
N GLU A 141 -13.00 -11.45 9.62
CA GLU A 141 -11.63 -11.98 9.48
C GLU A 141 -11.47 -12.70 8.13
N LYS A 142 -12.43 -13.56 7.79
CA LYS A 142 -12.39 -14.41 6.60
C LYS A 142 -12.54 -13.62 5.30
N VAL A 143 -13.37 -12.57 5.30
CA VAL A 143 -13.62 -11.76 4.11
C VAL A 143 -12.50 -10.74 3.84
N CYS A 144 -11.67 -10.45 4.84
CA CYS A 144 -10.63 -9.42 4.75
C CYS A 144 -9.48 -9.88 3.83
N PRO A 145 -9.32 -9.31 2.62
CA PRO A 145 -8.35 -9.78 1.65
C PRO A 145 -6.90 -9.54 2.10
N ALA A 146 -6.67 -8.52 2.94
CA ALA A 146 -5.36 -8.20 3.49
C ALA A 146 -5.07 -8.91 4.81
N THR A 147 -5.96 -9.80 5.28
CA THR A 147 -5.84 -10.44 6.62
C THR A 147 -5.63 -9.43 7.74
N ALA A 148 -6.23 -8.24 7.60
CA ALA A 148 -6.01 -7.09 8.47
C ALA A 148 -6.89 -7.12 9.74
N ILE A 149 -7.64 -8.19 9.99
CA ILE A 149 -8.45 -8.36 11.20
C ILE A 149 -8.00 -9.65 11.85
N LEU A 150 -7.57 -9.58 13.10
CA LEU A 150 -7.08 -10.70 13.88
C LEU A 150 -7.56 -10.57 15.33
N LEU A 151 -8.50 -11.44 15.74
CA LEU A 151 -8.92 -11.55 17.13
C LEU A 151 -8.45 -12.87 17.71
N GLN A 152 -7.63 -12.80 18.75
CA GLN A 152 -7.15 -13.97 19.48
C GLN A 152 -7.85 -14.06 20.84
N ARG A 153 -8.23 -15.28 21.23
CA ARG A 153 -8.65 -15.53 22.61
C ARG A 153 -7.40 -15.65 23.46
N VAL A 154 -7.32 -14.83 24.50
CA VAL A 154 -6.26 -14.90 25.50
C VAL A 154 -6.91 -15.35 26.81
N PHE A 155 -6.28 -16.33 27.46
CA PHE A 155 -6.67 -16.82 28.78
C PHE A 155 -5.79 -16.13 29.82
N GLU A 156 -6.37 -15.64 30.91
CA GLU A 156 -5.59 -15.06 31.99
C GLU A 156 -4.82 -16.15 32.77
N GLU A 157 -3.60 -15.83 33.21
CA GLU A 157 -2.81 -16.74 34.05
C GLU A 157 -3.55 -17.01 35.36
N GLY A 158 -4.00 -18.26 35.55
CA GLY A 158 -4.63 -18.73 36.79
C GLY A 158 -6.08 -19.19 36.66
N GLU A 159 -6.74 -19.02 35.50
CA GLU A 159 -8.06 -19.60 35.27
C GLU A 159 -7.96 -21.11 34.97
N LEU A 160 -8.66 -21.92 35.78
CA LEU A 160 -8.81 -23.35 35.54
C LEU A 160 -9.53 -23.55 34.19
N VAL A 161 -8.85 -24.20 33.24
CA VAL A 161 -9.37 -24.59 31.92
C VAL A 161 -10.49 -25.61 32.11
N GLN A 162 -11.67 -25.14 32.51
CA GLN A 162 -12.87 -25.98 32.61
C GLN A 162 -13.88 -25.67 31.51
N ASN A 163 -13.79 -24.51 30.85
CA ASN A 163 -14.64 -24.17 29.70
C ASN A 163 -13.89 -23.28 28.69
N THR A 164 -13.84 -23.72 27.43
CA THR A 164 -13.19 -23.01 26.30
C THR A 164 -13.97 -21.76 25.83
N GLU A 165 -15.08 -21.42 26.50
CA GLU A 165 -15.96 -20.28 26.16
C GLU A 165 -15.62 -18.99 26.92
N TRP A 166 -14.86 -19.06 28.01
CA TRP A 166 -14.40 -17.90 28.77
C TRP A 166 -12.96 -17.56 28.40
N GLY A 167 -12.79 -16.42 27.74
CA GLY A 167 -11.49 -15.86 27.36
C GLY A 167 -11.68 -14.50 26.70
N LYS A 168 -10.89 -13.52 27.10
CA LYS A 168 -10.97 -12.15 26.57
C LYS A 168 -10.45 -12.14 25.13
N LEU A 169 -11.14 -11.44 24.24
CA LEU A 169 -10.64 -11.21 22.89
C LEU A 169 -9.66 -10.04 22.91
N GLN A 170 -8.47 -10.28 22.35
CA GLN A 170 -7.46 -9.26 22.10
C GLN A 170 -7.13 -9.20 20.60
N GLY A 171 -6.54 -8.09 20.18
CA GLY A 171 -6.19 -7.83 18.79
C GLY A 171 -7.10 -6.76 18.19
N GLY A 172 -7.64 -7.03 17.00
CA GLY A 172 -8.51 -6.09 16.28
C GLY A 172 -8.04 -5.88 14.85
N VAL A 173 -8.08 -4.64 14.38
CA VAL A 173 -7.59 -4.28 13.04
C VAL A 173 -6.10 -4.01 13.09
N ILE A 174 -5.32 -4.72 12.26
CA ILE A 174 -3.92 -4.39 11.97
C ILE A 174 -3.94 -3.21 11.01
N THR A 175 -3.68 -2.02 11.55
CA THR A 175 -3.86 -0.73 10.86
C THR A 175 -3.09 -0.68 9.55
N GLU A 176 -1.85 -1.16 9.54
CA GLU A 176 -0.94 -1.07 8.39
C GLU A 176 -1.43 -1.92 7.21
N ARG A 177 -2.11 -3.04 7.50
CA ARG A 177 -2.65 -3.94 6.48
C ARG A 177 -4.03 -3.51 5.97
N CYS A 178 -4.78 -2.75 6.78
CA CYS A 178 -6.13 -2.35 6.44
C CYS A 178 -6.12 -1.22 5.42
N TYR A 179 -6.40 -1.57 4.15
CA TYR A 179 -6.46 -0.59 3.06
C TYR A 179 -7.89 -0.05 2.79
N GLY A 180 -8.83 -0.25 3.70
CA GLY A 180 -10.15 0.38 3.61
C GLY A 180 -11.14 -0.23 2.59
N CYS A 181 -10.93 -1.50 2.19
CA CYS A 181 -11.79 -2.17 1.19
C CYS A 181 -13.28 -2.22 1.56
N GLY A 182 -13.61 -2.12 2.85
CA GLY A 182 -14.98 -2.08 3.38
C GLY A 182 -15.76 -3.39 3.31
N ARG A 183 -15.15 -4.50 2.90
CA ARG A 183 -15.80 -5.82 2.85
C ARG A 183 -16.24 -6.34 4.23
N CYS A 184 -15.59 -5.87 5.29
CA CYS A 184 -15.91 -6.25 6.67
C CYS A 184 -17.18 -5.58 7.21
N PHE A 185 -17.58 -4.41 6.71
CA PHE A 185 -18.72 -3.65 7.23
C PHE A 185 -20.05 -4.40 7.08
N PRO A 186 -20.48 -4.79 5.87
CA PRO A 186 -21.81 -5.38 5.69
C PRO A 186 -21.93 -6.81 6.22
N ILE A 187 -20.81 -7.47 6.53
CA ILE A 187 -20.80 -8.87 6.98
C ILE A 187 -20.72 -9.01 8.49
N CYS A 188 -20.47 -7.93 9.24
CA CYS A 188 -20.43 -8.00 10.69
C CYS A 188 -21.87 -8.20 11.22
N PRO A 189 -22.19 -9.36 11.85
CA PRO A 189 -23.56 -9.65 12.26
C PRO A 189 -24.06 -8.76 13.40
N TYR A 190 -23.15 -8.05 14.09
CA TYR A 190 -23.44 -7.17 15.22
C TYR A 190 -23.23 -5.68 14.89
N ASP A 191 -22.92 -5.35 13.64
CA ASP A 191 -22.71 -3.97 13.17
C ASP A 191 -21.69 -3.16 14.00
N LYS A 192 -20.62 -3.83 14.46
CA LYS A 192 -19.58 -3.24 15.33
C LYS A 192 -18.42 -2.58 14.59
N ILE A 193 -18.31 -2.77 13.28
CA ILE A 193 -17.16 -2.31 12.49
C ILE A 193 -17.52 -1.04 11.77
N ARG A 194 -16.83 0.06 12.10
CA ARG A 194 -17.02 1.36 11.44
C ARG A 194 -15.84 1.72 10.55
N ALA A 195 -16.07 2.65 9.63
CA ALA A 195 -15.01 3.29 8.88
C ALA A 195 -14.47 4.48 9.67
N ILE A 196 -13.14 4.58 9.80
CA ILE A 196 -12.45 5.80 10.22
C ILE A 196 -11.77 6.40 9.01
N THR A 197 -12.07 7.66 8.69
CA THR A 197 -11.45 8.39 7.58
C THR A 197 -10.40 9.36 8.11
N TYR A 198 -9.40 9.67 7.28
CA TYR A 198 -8.29 10.53 7.68
C TYR A 198 -7.77 11.32 6.48
N VAL A 199 -6.99 12.35 6.77
CA VAL A 199 -6.27 13.16 5.76
C VAL A 199 -4.78 13.02 6.03
N ARG A 200 -3.98 12.89 4.97
CA ARG A 200 -2.52 12.90 5.11
C ARG A 200 -2.03 14.26 5.60
N ASP A 201 -1.12 14.26 6.57
CA ASP A 201 -0.56 15.50 7.09
C ASP A 201 0.26 16.24 6.01
N PRO A 202 -0.10 17.49 5.65
CA PRO A 202 0.62 18.24 4.65
C PRO A 202 2.09 18.48 5.02
N SER A 203 2.40 18.68 6.30
CA SER A 203 3.78 18.95 6.75
C SER A 203 4.69 17.74 6.52
N THR A 204 4.21 16.55 6.84
CA THR A 204 4.90 15.27 6.59
C THR A 204 5.01 15.01 5.10
N THR A 205 3.95 15.29 4.32
CA THR A 205 3.96 15.18 2.86
C THR A 205 5.03 16.07 2.23
N THR A 206 5.11 17.35 2.63
CA THR A 206 6.11 18.30 2.16
C THR A 206 7.54 17.80 2.41
N LYS A 207 7.80 17.19 3.58
CA LYS A 207 9.11 16.59 3.86
C LYS A 207 9.43 15.42 2.93
N LEU A 208 8.44 14.57 2.63
CA LEU A 208 8.60 13.48 1.67
C LEU A 208 8.90 14.00 0.25
N LEU A 209 8.18 15.03 -0.20
CA LEU A 209 8.39 15.66 -1.51
C LEU A 209 9.74 16.35 -1.66
N GLN A 210 10.43 16.68 -0.56
CA GLN A 210 11.79 17.22 -0.60
C GLN A 210 12.86 16.15 -0.77
N ARG A 211 12.52 14.87 -0.65
CA ARG A 211 13.46 13.77 -0.84
C ARG A 211 13.71 13.52 -2.33
N SER A 212 14.91 13.07 -2.67
CA SER A 212 15.29 12.73 -4.05
C SER A 212 14.74 11.39 -4.53
N ASP A 213 14.10 10.62 -3.64
CA ASP A 213 13.58 9.27 -3.90
C ASP A 213 12.04 9.21 -3.96
N VAL A 214 11.39 10.38 -4.06
CA VAL A 214 9.97 10.57 -4.38
C VAL A 214 9.89 11.34 -5.70
N ASP A 215 9.32 10.71 -6.72
CA ASP A 215 9.31 11.23 -8.09
C ASP A 215 7.99 11.91 -8.46
N ALA A 216 6.89 11.56 -7.80
CA ALA A 216 5.56 12.01 -8.14
C ALA A 216 4.62 12.06 -6.93
N ILE A 217 3.52 12.79 -7.08
CA ILE A 217 2.43 12.82 -6.12
C ILE A 217 1.08 12.66 -6.82
N GLU A 218 0.17 11.93 -6.20
CA GLU A 218 -1.24 11.88 -6.56
C GLU A 218 -2.07 12.55 -5.46
N ILE A 219 -2.83 13.58 -5.82
CA ILE A 219 -3.75 14.29 -4.94
C ILE A 219 -5.16 13.82 -5.27
N HIS A 220 -5.81 13.17 -4.32
CA HIS A 220 -7.21 12.78 -4.43
C HIS A 220 -8.07 13.93 -3.93
N THR A 221 -9.14 14.22 -4.67
CA THR A 221 -10.11 15.25 -4.32
C THR A 221 -11.52 14.82 -4.67
N SER A 222 -12.49 15.11 -3.80
CA SER A 222 -13.90 14.93 -4.17
C SER A 222 -14.38 16.01 -5.16
N GLY A 223 -13.62 17.11 -5.30
CA GLY A 223 -13.98 18.26 -6.13
C GLY A 223 -15.29 18.94 -5.70
N ARG A 224 -15.78 18.66 -4.48
CA ARG A 224 -16.98 19.28 -3.90
C ARG A 224 -16.66 20.61 -3.23
N CYS A 225 -15.45 20.75 -2.69
CA CYS A 225 -14.96 21.95 -2.04
C CYS A 225 -13.60 22.33 -2.64
N THR A 226 -13.55 23.43 -3.39
CA THR A 226 -12.30 23.93 -3.98
C THR A 226 -11.34 24.50 -2.94
N ASP A 227 -11.85 24.91 -1.79
CA ASP A 227 -11.06 25.53 -0.73
C ASP A 227 -10.12 24.50 -0.09
N SER A 228 -10.60 23.28 0.19
CA SER A 228 -9.78 22.20 0.74
C SER A 228 -8.62 21.81 -0.19
N PHE A 229 -8.89 21.70 -1.49
CA PHE A 229 -7.83 21.48 -2.49
C PHE A 229 -6.82 22.64 -2.49
N SER A 230 -7.31 23.89 -2.44
CA SER A 230 -6.46 25.08 -2.46
C SER A 230 -5.58 25.18 -1.21
N GLU A 231 -6.13 24.84 -0.03
CA GLU A 231 -5.40 24.77 1.24
C GLU A 231 -4.28 23.73 1.20
N LEU A 232 -4.59 22.51 0.73
CA LEU A 232 -3.57 21.47 0.55
C LEU A 232 -2.51 21.92 -0.46
N TRP A 233 -2.93 22.40 -1.64
CA TRP A 233 -2.03 22.84 -2.71
C TRP A 233 -1.06 23.93 -2.23
N ASN A 234 -1.57 24.94 -1.52
CA ASN A 234 -0.76 26.01 -0.95
C ASN A 234 0.17 25.50 0.16
N SER A 235 -0.28 24.52 0.96
CA SER A 235 0.54 23.91 2.02
C SER A 235 1.70 23.09 1.48
N LEU A 236 1.51 22.41 0.34
CA LEU A 236 2.59 21.70 -0.37
C LEU A 236 3.56 22.70 -1.02
N GLY A 237 3.03 23.79 -1.60
CA GLY A 237 3.80 24.95 -2.06
C GLY A 237 4.99 24.58 -2.94
N ASP A 238 6.17 25.12 -2.62
CA ASP A 238 7.39 24.93 -3.40
C ASP A 238 7.89 23.48 -3.46
N SER A 239 7.45 22.60 -2.56
CA SER A 239 7.87 21.19 -2.59
C SER A 239 7.38 20.44 -3.83
N LEU A 240 6.29 20.91 -4.47
CA LEU A 240 5.78 20.37 -5.73
C LEU A 240 6.77 20.57 -6.90
N LYS A 241 7.74 21.49 -6.77
CA LYS A 241 8.79 21.69 -7.78
C LYS A 241 9.83 20.56 -7.81
N ASN A 242 9.89 19.75 -6.74
CA ASN A 242 10.86 18.66 -6.62
C ASN A 242 10.39 17.36 -7.29
N VAL A 243 9.11 17.26 -7.64
CA VAL A 243 8.54 16.08 -8.29
C VAL A 243 8.42 16.26 -9.80
N LYS A 244 8.47 15.15 -10.52
CA LYS A 244 8.34 15.06 -11.98
C LYS A 244 6.89 15.13 -12.43
N LEU A 245 5.94 14.75 -11.56
CA LEU A 245 4.52 14.64 -11.89
C LEU A 245 3.61 14.92 -10.70
N VAL A 246 2.50 15.64 -10.96
CA VAL A 246 1.39 15.81 -10.02
C VAL A 246 0.11 15.29 -10.68
N ALA A 247 -0.41 14.16 -10.22
CA ALA A 247 -1.70 13.66 -10.68
C ALA A 247 -2.81 14.20 -9.77
N VAL A 248 -3.93 14.64 -10.36
CA VAL A 248 -5.13 15.00 -9.60
C VAL A 248 -6.22 13.98 -9.92
N LYS A 249 -6.58 13.19 -8.92
CA LYS A 249 -7.61 12.16 -9.03
C LYS A 249 -8.91 12.69 -8.45
N ARG A 250 -9.89 12.92 -9.33
CA ARG A 250 -11.22 13.37 -8.92
C ARG A 250 -12.16 12.19 -8.71
N GLY A 251 -12.72 12.07 -7.51
CA GLY A 251 -13.79 11.12 -7.21
C GLY A 251 -15.10 11.54 -7.86
N ASN A 252 -15.53 10.87 -8.93
CA ASN A 252 -16.90 11.04 -9.44
C ASN A 252 -17.76 9.84 -9.04
N LEU A 253 -18.78 10.07 -8.20
CA LEU A 253 -19.68 9.04 -7.67
C LEU A 253 -20.60 8.39 -8.74
N SER A 254 -20.54 8.84 -10.01
CA SER A 254 -21.51 8.45 -11.05
C SER A 254 -20.92 8.05 -12.41
N LYS A 255 -19.59 8.14 -12.61
CA LYS A 255 -18.92 7.82 -13.89
C LYS A 255 -17.53 7.23 -13.65
N PRO A 256 -17.01 6.41 -14.57
CA PRO A 256 -15.62 5.96 -14.51
C PRO A 256 -14.68 7.18 -14.36
N MET A 257 -13.74 7.08 -13.42
CA MET A 257 -12.75 8.12 -13.12
C MET A 257 -11.94 8.45 -14.37
N THR A 258 -11.97 9.71 -14.79
CA THR A 258 -10.95 10.29 -15.66
C THR A 258 -9.97 11.07 -14.75
N PRO A 259 -8.78 10.53 -14.44
CA PRO A 259 -7.76 11.30 -13.75
C PRO A 259 -7.31 12.47 -14.64
N GLU A 260 -7.23 13.66 -14.07
CA GLU A 260 -6.58 14.80 -14.73
C GLU A 260 -5.11 14.78 -14.33
N ILE A 261 -4.25 14.44 -15.29
CA ILE A 261 -2.81 14.33 -15.07
C ILE A 261 -2.18 15.68 -15.41
N TRP A 262 -1.65 16.37 -14.38
CA TRP A 262 -0.95 17.63 -14.54
C TRP A 262 0.56 17.38 -14.47
N GLN A 263 1.23 17.41 -15.62
CA GLN A 263 2.68 17.35 -15.61
C GLN A 263 3.25 18.71 -15.20
N VAL A 264 3.87 18.78 -14.03
CA VAL A 264 4.30 20.06 -13.43
C VAL A 264 5.72 20.43 -13.88
N ASN A 265 6.59 19.47 -14.22
CA ASN A 265 7.98 19.80 -14.57
C ASN A 265 8.51 19.08 -15.84
N TYR A 266 9.23 19.86 -16.65
CA TYR A 266 10.22 19.43 -17.64
C TYR A 266 11.53 20.13 -17.29
N THR A 267 12.43 19.42 -16.63
CA THR A 267 13.86 19.70 -16.66
C THR A 267 14.59 18.38 -16.79
#